data_AF-A0A7D6VVF6-F1
#
_entry.id   AF-A0A7D6VVF6-F1
#
_cell.length_a   1.000
_cell.length_b   1.000
_cell.length_c   1.000
_cell.angle_alpha   90.00
_cell.angle_beta   90.00
_cell.angle_gamma   90.00
#
_symmetry.space_group_name_H-M   'P 1'
#
loop_
_entity.id
_entity.type
_entity.pdbx_description
1 polymer ?
#
loop_
_entity_poly.entity_id
_entity_poly.type
_entity_poly.pdbx_seq_one_letter_code
_entity_poly.pdbx_strand_id
1 'polypeptide(L)'
;MEKRINVSSTSKIAISGVLIAIGTTTSTLLTIPVLGAKMAPVQHFINVVSAVLLGPYYAVLNAFSISLLRNALGTGTLLAFPGSMVGALLAALMYKYFKNIYASALGEVVGTGLLGALLAYPIYAYILGKQAALTFFIVPFSISCIGGAIIALIFLNIPAIKNLLIKGRK
;
A
#
# COMPACT_ATOMS: atom_id res chain seq x y z
N MET A 1 -14.35 24.10 5.13
CA MET A 1 -14.41 22.95 4.20
C MET A 1 -13.43 23.25 3.06
N GLU A 2 -12.19 22.78 3.16
CA GLU A 2 -11.11 23.15 2.23
C GLU A 2 -11.37 22.52 0.84
N LYS A 3 -11.53 23.37 -0.19
CA LYS A 3 -11.76 22.98 -1.58
C LYS A 3 -10.59 22.11 -2.04
N ARG A 4 -10.81 20.81 -2.27
CA ARG A 4 -9.86 19.99 -3.03
C ARG A 4 -9.84 20.55 -4.46
N ILE A 5 -8.68 20.96 -5.00
CA ILE A 5 -8.55 21.14 -6.45
C ILE A 5 -9.01 19.84 -7.12
N ASN A 6 -9.96 19.98 -8.05
CA ASN A 6 -10.60 18.87 -8.72
C ASN A 6 -9.63 18.29 -9.76
N VAL A 7 -8.70 17.45 -9.30
CA VAL A 7 -7.89 16.62 -10.20
C VAL A 7 -8.87 15.84 -11.06
N SER A 8 -8.80 16.05 -12.38
CA SER A 8 -9.71 15.42 -13.33
C SER A 8 -9.67 13.89 -13.15
N SER A 9 -10.78 13.24 -13.44
CA SER A 9 -10.86 11.78 -13.39
C SER A 9 -9.76 11.15 -14.27
N THR A 10 -9.47 11.77 -15.43
CA THR A 10 -8.38 11.36 -16.33
C THR A 10 -7.01 11.40 -15.65
N SER A 11 -6.67 12.49 -14.96
CA SER A 11 -5.37 12.59 -14.26
C SER A 11 -5.26 11.59 -13.11
N LYS A 12 -6.35 11.30 -12.37
CA LYS A 12 -6.34 10.27 -11.32
C LYS A 12 -6.10 8.88 -11.89
N ILE A 13 -6.70 8.56 -13.03
CA ILE A 13 -6.49 7.30 -13.73
C ILE A 13 -5.05 7.21 -14.25
N ALA A 14 -4.50 8.28 -14.83
CA ALA A 14 -3.12 8.31 -15.30
C ALA A 14 -2.11 8.09 -14.15
N ILE A 15 -2.26 8.80 -13.04
CA ILE A 15 -1.41 8.61 -11.84
C ILE A 15 -1.56 7.18 -11.31
N SER A 16 -2.79 6.65 -11.27
CA SER A 16 -3.04 5.27 -10.87
C SER A 16 -2.30 4.28 -11.76
N GLY A 17 -2.38 4.45 -13.08
CA GLY A 17 -1.67 3.62 -14.05
C GLY A 17 -0.15 3.62 -13.84
N VAL A 18 0.45 4.80 -13.61
CA VAL A 18 1.88 4.91 -13.30
C VAL A 18 2.23 4.19 -12.00
N LEU A 19 1.45 4.40 -10.93
CA LEU A 19 1.67 3.72 -9.65
C LEU A 19 1.54 2.19 -9.78
N ILE A 20 0.54 1.71 -10.52
CA ILE A 20 0.33 0.29 -10.79
C ILE A 20 1.51 -0.29 -11.56
N ALA A 21 1.98 0.40 -12.61
CA ALA A 21 3.13 -0.02 -13.40
C ALA A 21 4.40 -0.12 -12.54
N ILE A 22 4.67 0.88 -11.70
CA ILE A 22 5.81 0.88 -10.76
C ILE A 22 5.68 -0.29 -9.79
N GLY A 23 4.54 -0.46 -9.11
CA GLY A 23 4.35 -1.51 -8.11
C GLY A 23 4.46 -2.92 -8.69
N THR A 24 3.97 -3.10 -9.92
CA THR A 24 3.99 -4.40 -10.61
C THR A 24 5.40 -4.76 -11.06
N THR A 25 6.13 -3.83 -11.68
CA THR A 25 7.45 -4.09 -12.27
C THR A 25 8.57 -4.13 -11.23
N THR A 26 8.53 -3.27 -10.22
CA THR A 26 9.57 -3.22 -9.18
C THR A 26 9.44 -4.33 -8.14
N SER A 27 8.30 -5.02 -8.10
CA SER A 27 8.07 -6.14 -7.19
C SER A 27 9.15 -7.22 -7.29
N THR A 28 9.64 -7.55 -8.47
CA THR A 28 10.63 -8.62 -8.65
C THR A 28 12.03 -8.17 -8.31
N LEU A 29 12.30 -6.88 -8.48
CA LEU A 29 13.63 -6.28 -8.33
C LEU A 29 13.94 -5.89 -6.88
N LEU A 30 12.92 -5.52 -6.11
CA LEU A 30 13.06 -4.98 -4.75
C LEU A 30 12.38 -5.86 -3.69
N THR A 31 12.24 -7.16 -3.97
CA THR A 31 11.82 -8.11 -2.95
C THR A 31 13.01 -8.52 -2.10
N ILE A 32 13.05 -8.07 -0.85
CA ILE A 32 14.11 -8.44 0.09
C ILE A 32 13.65 -9.69 0.86
N PRO A 33 14.38 -10.82 0.81
CA PRO A 33 14.08 -11.96 1.65
C PRO A 33 14.43 -11.61 3.10
N VAL A 34 13.43 -11.55 3.98
CA VAL A 34 13.57 -11.29 5.42
C VAL A 34 12.89 -12.42 6.18
N LEU A 35 13.66 -13.18 6.97
CA LEU A 35 13.15 -14.28 7.81
C LEU A 35 12.31 -15.33 7.04
N GLY A 36 12.70 -15.67 5.82
CA GLY A 36 11.96 -16.63 4.96
C GLY A 36 10.72 -16.04 4.27
N ALA A 37 10.40 -14.76 4.50
CA ALA A 37 9.33 -14.03 3.83
C ALA A 37 9.88 -13.01 2.82
N LYS A 38 9.05 -12.63 1.86
CA LYS A 38 9.36 -11.66 0.80
C LYS A 38 8.86 -10.27 1.22
N MET A 39 9.76 -9.33 1.47
CA MET A 39 9.46 -7.94 1.81
C MET A 39 9.22 -7.13 0.52
N ALA A 40 8.09 -6.44 0.40
CA ALA A 40 7.72 -5.65 -0.78
C ALA A 40 7.51 -4.16 -0.42
N PRO A 41 8.59 -3.41 -0.08
CA PRO A 41 8.49 -2.05 0.44
C PRO A 41 7.77 -1.09 -0.52
N VAL A 42 7.89 -1.31 -1.83
CA VAL A 42 7.28 -0.46 -2.86
C VAL A 42 5.75 -0.53 -2.81
N GLN A 43 5.16 -1.67 -2.47
CA GLN A 43 3.70 -1.79 -2.36
C GLN A 43 3.15 -0.86 -1.26
N HIS A 44 3.76 -0.91 -0.08
CA HIS A 44 3.33 -0.10 1.06
C HIS A 44 3.60 1.38 0.82
N PHE A 45 4.70 1.71 0.12
CA PHE A 45 4.95 3.06 -0.37
C PHE A 45 3.81 3.55 -1.26
N ILE A 46 3.42 2.76 -2.27
CA ILE A 46 2.33 3.09 -3.20
C ILE A 46 1.01 3.22 -2.46
N ASN A 47 0.71 2.37 -1.49
CA ASN A 47 -0.52 2.44 -0.70
C ASN A 47 -0.65 3.82 -0.02
N VAL A 48 0.40 4.27 0.70
CA VAL A 48 0.39 5.57 1.39
C VAL A 48 0.32 6.73 0.39
N VAL A 49 1.10 6.69 -0.69
CA VAL A 49 1.08 7.75 -1.72
C VAL A 49 -0.28 7.82 -2.41
N SER A 50 -0.85 6.68 -2.79
CA SER A 50 -2.17 6.60 -3.42
C SER A 50 -3.28 7.05 -2.47
N ALA A 51 -3.19 6.70 -1.19
CA ALA A 51 -4.10 7.15 -0.14
C ALA A 51 -4.12 8.68 -0.03
N VAL A 52 -2.94 9.31 0.03
CA VAL A 52 -2.78 10.76 0.15
C VAL A 52 -3.23 11.48 -1.12
N LEU A 53 -2.84 10.99 -2.30
CA LEU A 53 -3.03 11.70 -3.57
C LEU A 53 -4.39 11.45 -4.22
N LEU A 54 -4.92 10.23 -4.12
CA LEU A 54 -6.07 9.77 -4.92
C LEU A 54 -7.27 9.38 -4.06
N GLY A 55 -7.06 9.12 -2.76
CA GLY A 55 -8.11 8.79 -1.80
C GLY A 55 -8.51 7.31 -1.82
N PRO A 56 -9.54 6.93 -1.02
CA PRO A 56 -9.80 5.53 -0.68
C PRO A 56 -10.07 4.62 -1.88
N TYR A 57 -10.92 5.05 -2.81
CA TYR A 57 -11.33 4.21 -3.95
C TYR A 57 -10.14 3.84 -4.84
N TYR A 58 -9.38 4.83 -5.30
CA TYR A 58 -8.20 4.60 -6.13
C TYR A 58 -7.07 3.90 -5.36
N ALA A 59 -6.88 4.17 -4.06
CA ALA A 59 -5.89 3.47 -3.25
C ALA A 59 -6.14 1.95 -3.21
N VAL A 60 -7.38 1.54 -2.94
CA VAL A 60 -7.76 0.12 -2.94
C VAL A 60 -7.67 -0.47 -4.34
N LEU A 61 -8.14 0.25 -5.37
CA LEU A 61 -8.07 -0.23 -6.75
C LEU A 61 -6.62 -0.45 -7.21
N ASN A 62 -5.70 0.46 -6.86
CA ASN A 62 -4.28 0.33 -7.18
C ASN A 62 -3.66 -0.85 -6.46
N ALA A 63 -3.91 -1.01 -5.15
CA ALA A 63 -3.46 -2.16 -4.37
C ALA A 63 -3.95 -3.50 -4.94
N PHE A 64 -5.23 -3.56 -5.30
CA PHE A 64 -5.83 -4.73 -5.94
C PHE A 64 -5.18 -5.02 -7.31
N SER A 65 -5.07 -4.00 -8.17
CA SER A 65 -4.53 -4.14 -9.52
C SER A 65 -3.07 -4.61 -9.49
N ILE A 66 -2.25 -4.06 -8.61
CA ILE A 66 -0.85 -4.50 -8.44
C ILE A 66 -0.83 -5.95 -7.95
N SER A 67 -1.63 -6.31 -6.93
CA SER A 67 -1.69 -7.68 -6.42
C SER A 67 -2.12 -8.68 -7.49
N LEU A 68 -3.12 -8.32 -8.30
CA LEU A 68 -3.63 -9.10 -9.42
C LEU A 68 -2.57 -9.31 -10.49
N LEU A 69 -1.97 -8.23 -10.99
CA LEU A 69 -0.95 -8.30 -12.04
C LEU A 69 0.26 -9.10 -11.58
N ARG A 70 0.73 -8.89 -10.34
CA ARG A 70 1.84 -9.67 -9.78
C ARG A 70 1.51 -11.15 -9.65
N ASN A 71 0.29 -11.48 -9.23
CA ASN A 71 -0.12 -12.88 -9.13
C ASN A 71 -0.22 -13.53 -10.52
N ALA A 72 -0.80 -12.84 -11.49
CA ALA A 72 -0.88 -13.32 -12.88
C ALA A 72 0.51 -13.51 -13.52
N LEU A 73 1.47 -12.65 -13.20
CA LEU A 73 2.86 -12.73 -13.67
C LEU A 73 3.72 -13.73 -12.85
N GLY A 74 3.17 -14.39 -11.84
CA GLY A 74 3.91 -15.35 -11.00
C GLY A 74 4.88 -14.73 -10.00
N THR A 75 4.86 -13.40 -9.83
CA THR A 75 5.78 -12.66 -8.95
C THR A 75 5.17 -12.33 -7.58
N GLY A 76 3.85 -12.50 -7.45
CA GLY A 76 3.06 -12.29 -6.24
C GLY A 76 2.36 -13.55 -5.75
N THR A 77 1.75 -13.46 -4.56
CA THR A 77 1.02 -14.56 -3.92
C THR A 77 -0.43 -14.13 -3.63
N LEU A 78 -1.33 -15.10 -3.47
CA LEU A 78 -2.72 -14.84 -3.06
C LEU A 78 -2.82 -14.13 -1.69
N LEU A 79 -1.79 -14.29 -0.85
CA LEU A 79 -1.72 -13.65 0.47
C LEU A 79 -1.51 -12.13 0.39
N ALA A 80 -1.05 -11.60 -0.76
CA ALA A 80 -0.77 -10.18 -0.92
C ALA A 80 -2.04 -9.33 -1.03
N PHE A 81 -3.15 -9.90 -1.50
CA PHE A 81 -4.41 -9.20 -1.72
C PHE A 81 -5.01 -8.60 -0.43
N PRO A 82 -5.36 -9.40 0.60
CA PRO A 82 -6.03 -8.85 1.78
C PRO A 82 -5.19 -7.79 2.48
N GLY A 83 -3.88 -8.05 2.66
CA GLY A 83 -2.99 -7.10 3.30
C GLY A 83 -2.88 -5.79 2.54
N SER A 84 -2.57 -5.85 1.24
CA SER A 84 -2.39 -4.64 0.45
C SER A 84 -3.67 -3.80 0.35
N MET A 85 -4.83 -4.44 0.20
CA MET A 85 -6.11 -3.73 0.03
C MET A 85 -6.58 -3.08 1.33
N VAL A 86 -6.47 -3.80 2.46
CA VAL A 86 -6.86 -3.28 3.78
C VAL A 86 -5.91 -2.20 4.24
N GLY A 87 -4.60 -2.37 4.03
CA GLY A 87 -3.60 -1.32 4.24
C GLY A 87 -3.92 -0.04 3.48
N ALA A 88 -4.11 -0.15 2.16
CA ALA A 88 -4.44 0.99 1.31
C ALA A 88 -5.74 1.69 1.73
N LEU A 89 -6.77 0.91 2.09
CA LEU A 89 -8.03 1.44 2.60
C LEU A 89 -7.81 2.22 3.90
N LEU A 90 -7.16 1.61 4.88
CA LEU A 90 -6.99 2.21 6.20
C LEU A 90 -6.07 3.44 6.14
N ALA A 91 -4.99 3.38 5.35
CA ALA A 91 -4.16 4.54 5.05
C ALA A 91 -4.98 5.70 4.47
N ALA A 92 -5.84 5.42 3.49
CA ALA A 92 -6.67 6.43 2.84
C ALA A 92 -7.76 6.98 3.76
N LEU A 93 -8.36 6.15 4.62
CA LEU A 93 -9.33 6.60 5.61
C LEU A 93 -8.66 7.49 6.65
N MET A 94 -7.52 7.07 7.22
CA MET A 94 -6.77 7.86 8.18
C MET A 94 -6.37 9.21 7.58
N TYR A 95 -5.87 9.25 6.34
CA TYR A 95 -5.60 10.52 5.68
C TYR A 95 -6.88 11.33 5.42
N LYS A 96 -7.98 10.68 5.03
CA LYS A 96 -9.26 11.37 4.76
C LYS A 96 -9.79 12.07 6.01
N TYR A 97 -9.71 11.46 7.18
CA TYR A 97 -10.21 12.01 8.44
C TYR A 97 -9.23 13.01 9.07
N PHE A 98 -7.94 12.66 9.19
CA PHE A 98 -6.97 13.47 9.92
C PHE A 98 -6.22 14.48 9.05
N LYS A 99 -6.29 14.37 7.71
CA LYS A 99 -5.52 15.18 6.75
C LYS A 99 -4.01 15.18 7.01
N ASN A 100 -3.52 14.11 7.62
CA ASN A 100 -2.15 13.99 8.10
C ASN A 100 -1.47 12.78 7.45
N ILE A 101 -0.32 13.01 6.80
CA ILE A 101 0.47 11.96 6.13
C ILE A 101 1.00 10.90 7.11
N TYR A 102 1.31 11.29 8.35
CA TYR A 102 1.73 10.36 9.41
C TYR A 102 0.58 9.45 9.83
N ALA A 103 -0.65 9.99 9.91
CA ALA A 103 -1.85 9.18 10.14
C ALA A 103 -2.09 8.19 8.99
N SER A 104 -1.84 8.60 7.74
CA SER A 104 -1.89 7.71 6.57
C SER A 104 -0.89 6.56 6.67
N ALA A 105 0.35 6.86 7.05
CA ALA A 105 1.40 5.86 7.22
C ALA A 105 1.07 4.88 8.35
N LEU A 106 0.55 5.38 9.48
CA LEU A 106 0.08 4.52 10.57
C LEU A 106 -1.06 3.61 10.13
N GLY A 107 -2.00 4.14 9.33
CA GLY A 107 -3.08 3.35 8.74
C GLY A 107 -2.57 2.21 7.85
N GLU A 108 -1.53 2.44 7.05
CA GLU A 108 -0.88 1.37 6.28
C GLU A 108 -0.24 0.31 7.19
N VAL A 109 0.48 0.74 8.23
CA VAL A 109 1.17 -0.19 9.15
C VAL A 109 0.18 -1.06 9.91
N VAL A 110 -0.88 -0.47 10.46
CA VAL A 110 -1.94 -1.21 11.17
C VAL A 110 -2.73 -2.06 10.18
N GLY A 111 -3.08 -1.51 9.02
CA GLY A 111 -3.93 -2.16 8.04
C GLY A 111 -3.25 -3.36 7.39
N THR A 112 -1.98 -3.25 7.00
CA THR A 112 -1.25 -4.37 6.38
C THR A 112 -0.58 -5.27 7.40
N GLY A 113 0.13 -4.69 8.38
CA GLY A 113 0.94 -5.45 9.35
C GLY A 113 0.11 -6.28 10.33
N LEU A 114 -1.04 -5.76 10.77
CA LEU A 114 -1.93 -6.45 11.71
C LEU A 114 -3.14 -7.04 10.98
N LEU A 115 -4.06 -6.20 10.49
CA LEU A 115 -5.33 -6.67 9.92
C LEU A 115 -5.11 -7.52 8.66
N GLY A 116 -4.19 -7.09 7.81
CA GLY A 116 -3.78 -7.79 6.60
C GLY A 116 -3.20 -9.16 6.87
N ALA A 117 -2.32 -9.27 7.85
CA ALA A 117 -1.75 -10.54 8.28
C ALA A 117 -2.81 -11.49 8.88
N LEU A 118 -3.75 -10.96 9.67
CA LEU A 118 -4.89 -11.73 10.18
C LEU A 118 -5.76 -12.27 9.05
N LEU A 119 -6.05 -11.46 8.03
CA LEU A 119 -6.88 -11.85 6.90
C LEU A 119 -6.15 -12.75 5.89
N ALA A 120 -4.83 -12.71 5.85
CA ALA A 120 -4.02 -13.62 5.04
C ALA A 120 -4.00 -15.05 5.63
N TYR A 121 -4.15 -15.20 6.95
CA TYR A 121 -4.11 -16.50 7.61
C TYR A 121 -5.20 -17.48 7.12
N PRO A 122 -6.50 -17.11 7.03
CA PRO A 122 -7.53 -17.99 6.47
C PRO A 122 -7.22 -18.46 5.04
N ILE A 123 -6.67 -17.58 4.20
CA ILE A 123 -6.26 -17.95 2.83
C ILE A 123 -5.15 -19.00 2.89
N TYR A 124 -4.16 -18.82 3.75
CA TYR A 124 -3.07 -19.78 3.91
C TYR A 124 -3.55 -21.14 4.47
N ALA A 125 -4.41 -21.11 5.49
CA ALA A 125 -4.90 -22.31 6.17
C ALA A 125 -5.88 -23.11 5.32
N TYR A 126 -6.90 -22.45 4.76
CA TYR A 126 -8.04 -23.14 4.15
C TYR A 126 -7.93 -23.26 2.63
N ILE A 127 -7.30 -22.29 1.94
CA ILE A 127 -7.16 -22.33 0.48
C ILE A 127 -5.87 -23.03 0.07
N LEU A 128 -4.77 -22.78 0.78
CA LEU A 128 -3.47 -23.39 0.48
C LEU A 128 -3.21 -24.68 1.27
N GLY A 129 -4.06 -25.02 2.25
CA GLY A 129 -3.97 -26.26 3.03
C GLY A 129 -2.73 -26.35 3.92
N LYS A 130 -2.13 -25.22 4.32
CA LYS A 130 -0.88 -25.16 5.09
C LYS A 130 -1.11 -24.58 6.47
N GLN A 131 -0.36 -25.07 7.46
CA GLN A 131 -0.36 -24.51 8.81
C GLN A 131 0.91 -23.71 9.06
N ALA A 132 0.76 -22.52 9.63
CA ALA A 132 1.85 -21.69 10.12
C ALA A 132 1.35 -20.89 11.32
N ALA A 133 2.26 -20.51 12.22
CA ALA A 133 1.90 -19.60 13.30
C ALA A 133 1.51 -18.23 12.74
N LEU A 134 0.54 -17.56 13.34
CA LEU A 134 0.11 -16.24 12.89
C LEU A 134 1.24 -15.19 12.93
N THR A 135 2.16 -15.34 13.89
CA THR A 135 3.38 -14.54 14.03
C THR A 135 4.30 -14.62 12.81
N PHE A 136 4.24 -15.73 12.05
CA PHE A 136 4.96 -15.91 10.78
C PHE A 136 4.49 -14.93 9.69
N PHE A 137 3.28 -14.39 9.81
CA PHE A 137 2.74 -13.38 8.90
C PHE A 137 2.89 -11.96 9.45
N ILE A 138 2.53 -11.76 10.72
CA ILE A 138 2.51 -10.43 11.36
C ILE A 138 3.89 -9.79 11.37
N VAL A 139 4.94 -10.53 11.77
CA VAL A 139 6.28 -9.95 11.93
C VAL A 139 6.86 -9.50 10.58
N PRO A 140 6.90 -10.35 9.53
CA PRO A 140 7.43 -9.90 8.24
C PRO A 140 6.57 -8.83 7.56
N PHE A 141 5.24 -8.92 7.67
CA PHE A 141 4.35 -7.90 7.09
C PHE A 141 4.56 -6.55 7.77
N SER A 142 4.66 -6.53 9.10
CA SER A 142 4.93 -5.32 9.88
C SER A 142 6.26 -4.67 9.49
N ILE A 143 7.35 -5.45 9.40
CA ILE A 143 8.66 -4.93 8.99
C ILE A 143 8.59 -4.33 7.58
N SER A 144 7.95 -5.04 6.65
CA SER A 144 7.79 -4.59 5.25
C SER A 144 7.00 -3.29 5.16
N CYS A 145 5.85 -3.21 5.84
CA CYS A 145 4.99 -2.03 5.75
C CYS A 145 5.56 -0.82 6.48
N ILE A 146 6.28 -1.02 7.60
CA ILE A 146 7.00 0.07 8.27
C ILE A 146 8.06 0.66 7.33
N GLY A 147 8.88 -0.19 6.69
CA GLY A 147 9.90 0.25 5.74
C GLY A 147 9.30 1.07 4.58
N GLY A 148 8.28 0.54 3.91
CA GLY A 148 7.63 1.26 2.80
C GLY A 148 6.89 2.53 3.25
N ALA A 149 6.28 2.53 4.43
CA ALA A 149 5.62 3.71 4.98
C ALA A 149 6.61 4.83 5.32
N ILE A 150 7.79 4.50 5.88
CA ILE A 150 8.87 5.47 6.13
C ILE A 150 9.34 6.08 4.80
N ILE A 151 9.57 5.27 3.77
CA ILE A 151 9.97 5.76 2.44
C ILE A 151 8.90 6.71 1.88
N ALA A 152 7.61 6.39 2.05
CA ALA A 152 6.52 7.27 1.61
C ALA A 152 6.49 8.58 2.37
N LEU A 153 6.72 8.55 3.69
CA LEU A 153 6.79 9.76 4.51
C LEU A 153 7.96 10.66 4.11
N ILE A 154 9.13 10.09 3.83
CA ILE A 154 10.28 10.84 3.32
C ILE A 154 9.90 11.50 1.99
N PHE A 155 9.39 10.73 1.03
CA PHE A 155 8.98 11.23 -0.28
C PHE A 155 7.95 12.36 -0.20
N LEU A 156 6.88 12.18 0.58
CA LEU A 156 5.80 13.17 0.73
C LEU A 156 6.22 14.43 1.50
N ASN A 157 7.32 14.38 2.26
CA ASN A 157 7.88 15.53 2.96
C ASN A 157 8.95 16.29 2.17
N ILE A 158 9.43 15.76 1.04
CA ILE A 158 10.34 16.50 0.15
C ILE A 158 9.66 17.84 -0.23
N PRO A 159 10.28 19.01 0.01
CA PRO A 159 9.61 20.30 -0.16
C PRO A 159 8.98 20.51 -1.54
N ALA A 160 9.68 20.10 -2.59
CA ALA A 160 9.16 20.15 -3.96
C ALA A 160 7.91 19.28 -4.14
N ILE A 161 7.92 18.04 -3.63
CA ILE A 161 6.78 17.10 -3.70
C ILE A 161 5.62 17.60 -2.85
N LYS A 162 5.89 18.04 -1.62
CA LYS A 162 4.89 18.58 -0.69
C LYS A 162 4.22 19.81 -1.29
N ASN A 163 4.99 20.71 -1.89
CA ASN A 163 4.45 21.89 -2.54
C ASN A 163 3.67 21.55 -3.81
N LEU A 164 4.14 20.62 -4.62
CA LEU A 164 3.48 20.23 -5.87
C LEU A 164 2.20 19.41 -5.65
N LEU A 165 2.26 18.40 -4.78
CA LEU A 165 1.23 17.38 -4.65
C LEU A 165 0.27 17.62 -3.48
N ILE A 166 0.70 18.36 -2.44
CA ILE A 166 -0.09 18.57 -1.22
C ILE A 166 -0.56 20.03 -1.11
N LYS A 167 0.34 21.02 -1.24
CA LYS A 167 -0.03 22.45 -1.12
C LYS A 167 -0.53 23.09 -2.41
N GLY A 168 0.02 22.73 -3.58
CA GLY A 168 -0.41 23.21 -4.90
C GLY A 168 -1.79 22.70 -5.32
N ARG A 169 -2.48 22.01 -4.41
CA ARG A 169 -3.87 21.55 -4.50
C ARG A 169 -4.82 22.33 -3.57
N LYS A 170 -4.34 23.39 -2.91
CA LYS A 170 -5.14 24.42 -2.23
C LYS A 170 -5.38 25.56 -3.21
#